data_AF-A0A2E5M677-F1
#
_entry.id   AF-A0A2E5M677-F1
#
_cell.length_a   1.000
_cell.length_b   1.000
_cell.length_c   1.000
_cell.angle_alpha   90.00
_cell.angle_beta   90.00
_cell.angle_gamma   90.00
#
_symmetry.space_group_name_H-M   'P 1'
#
loop_
_entity.id
_entity.type
_entity.pdbx_description
1 polymer ?
#
loop_
_entity_poly.entity_id
_entity_poly.type
_entity_poly.pdbx_seq_one_letter_code
_entity_poly.pdbx_strand_id
1 'polypeptide(L)'
;MIRHPAAFASSLKRLDWRFPFPDLLKQRSLMEDHLHPFETAINDFASKERDVVEQAALMWKLIHHVIHKYRRNNPDWQFVRHEDLSREPGAGFREICERLDIEFSDYVREQVIESSHANNPANAPEGTVHVIKRDSVANIFNWKSSLNAAEIRTIRDGVAEVSELFYADEDW
;
A
#
# COMPACT_ATOMS: atom_id res chain seq x y z
N MET A 1 7.91 2.30 0.34
CA MET A 1 6.73 2.92 -0.28
C MET A 1 5.56 2.79 0.68
N ILE A 2 4.76 3.85 0.82
CA ILE A 2 3.52 3.91 1.62
C ILE A 2 2.36 3.95 0.63
N ARG A 3 1.24 3.28 0.92
CA ARG A 3 0.07 3.25 0.02
C ARG A 3 -1.21 3.37 0.83
N HIS A 4 -2.23 4.02 0.29
CA HIS A 4 -3.47 4.25 1.00
C HIS A 4 -4.11 2.90 1.39
N PRO A 5 -4.56 2.71 2.65
CA PRO A 5 -5.07 1.44 3.15
C PRO A 5 -6.25 0.92 2.33
N ALA A 6 -7.18 1.79 1.94
CA ALA A 6 -8.33 1.38 1.11
C ALA A 6 -7.91 0.97 -0.31
N ALA A 7 -6.90 1.63 -0.90
CA ALA A 7 -6.36 1.25 -2.20
C ALA A 7 -5.63 -0.10 -2.15
N PHE A 8 -4.92 -0.37 -1.05
CA PHE A 8 -4.29 -1.66 -0.78
C PHE A 8 -5.33 -2.78 -0.63
N ALA A 9 -6.34 -2.59 0.22
CA ALA A 9 -7.38 -3.58 0.45
C ALA A 9 -8.21 -3.88 -0.80
N SER A 10 -8.61 -2.84 -1.56
CA SER A 10 -9.30 -3.01 -2.84
C SER A 10 -8.49 -3.84 -3.84
N SER A 11 -7.16 -3.65 -3.86
CA SER A 11 -6.27 -4.43 -4.73
C SER A 11 -6.21 -5.91 -4.38
N LEU A 12 -6.18 -6.25 -3.09
CA LEU A 12 -6.18 -7.65 -2.63
C LEU A 12 -7.56 -8.30 -2.84
N LYS A 13 -8.63 -7.59 -2.51
CA LYS A 13 -10.02 -8.05 -2.71
C LYS A 13 -10.29 -8.45 -4.16
N ARG A 14 -9.85 -7.65 -5.13
CA ARG A 14 -10.03 -7.94 -6.56
C ARG A 14 -9.46 -9.30 -6.97
N LEU A 15 -8.39 -9.74 -6.32
CA LEU A 15 -7.70 -11.00 -6.64
C LEU A 15 -8.02 -12.13 -5.64
N ASP A 16 -8.91 -11.86 -4.66
CA ASP A 16 -9.14 -12.71 -3.47
C ASP A 16 -7.82 -13.17 -2.82
N TRP A 17 -6.84 -12.26 -2.75
CA TRP A 17 -5.55 -12.54 -2.15
C TRP A 17 -5.63 -12.46 -0.63
N ARG A 18 -5.74 -13.64 -0.02
CA ARG A 18 -5.77 -13.85 1.43
C ARG A 18 -4.37 -14.03 1.99
N PHE A 19 -4.24 -13.87 3.30
CA PHE A 19 -2.97 -13.99 3.99
C PHE A 19 -3.02 -15.03 5.12
N PRO A 20 -2.05 -15.97 5.16
CA PRO A 20 -1.96 -16.96 6.24
C PRO A 20 -1.31 -16.35 7.49
N PHE A 21 -2.10 -15.68 8.33
CA PHE A 21 -1.63 -15.15 9.63
C PHE A 21 -0.89 -16.15 10.54
N PRO A 22 -1.21 -17.47 10.54
CA PRO A 22 -0.41 -18.45 11.29
C PRO A 22 1.07 -18.48 10.90
N ASP A 23 1.43 -18.06 9.67
CA ASP A 23 2.83 -18.04 9.23
C ASP A 23 3.64 -16.89 9.85
N LEU A 24 3.00 -15.83 10.34
CA LEU A 24 3.68 -14.79 11.13
C LEU A 24 4.08 -15.32 12.50
N LEU A 25 3.22 -16.12 13.14
CA LEU A 25 3.48 -16.70 14.46
C LEU A 25 4.66 -17.68 14.45
N LYS A 26 4.98 -18.27 13.30
CA LYS A 26 6.17 -19.11 13.10
C LYS A 26 7.48 -18.32 13.03
N GLN A 27 7.41 -17.00 12.85
CA GLN A 27 8.56 -16.12 12.67
C GLN A 27 8.86 -15.39 13.98
N ARG A 28 9.59 -16.07 14.87
CA ARG A 28 9.87 -15.59 16.23
C ARG A 28 10.46 -14.17 16.28
N SER A 29 11.56 -13.91 15.57
CA SER A 29 12.18 -12.57 15.56
C SER A 29 11.27 -11.50 14.98
N LEU A 30 10.46 -11.81 13.95
CA LEU A 30 9.51 -10.85 13.40
C LEU A 30 8.45 -10.47 14.46
N MET A 31 7.93 -11.46 15.18
CA MET A 31 6.97 -11.23 16.27
C MET A 31 7.62 -10.45 17.42
N GLU A 32 8.75 -10.92 17.95
CA GLU A 32 9.41 -10.30 19.12
C GLU A 32 9.90 -8.88 18.81
N ASP A 33 10.57 -8.66 17.67
CA ASP A 33 11.24 -7.39 17.39
C ASP A 33 10.32 -6.34 16.78
N HIS A 34 9.25 -6.75 16.09
CA HIS A 34 8.43 -5.85 15.27
C HIS A 34 6.92 -5.92 15.54
N LEU A 35 6.35 -7.12 15.69
CA LEU A 35 4.89 -7.30 15.66
C LEU A 35 4.26 -7.63 17.02
N HIS A 36 5.05 -7.66 18.10
CA HIS A 36 4.58 -7.91 19.47
C HIS A 36 3.39 -7.04 19.87
N PRO A 37 3.32 -5.73 19.54
CA PRO A 37 2.14 -4.91 19.85
C PRO A 37 0.82 -5.42 19.22
N PHE A 38 0.89 -6.27 18.19
CA PHE A 38 -0.26 -6.81 17.48
C PHE A 38 -0.45 -8.32 17.68
N GLU A 39 0.29 -8.95 18.61
CA GLU A 39 0.25 -10.39 18.83
C GLU A 39 -1.17 -10.91 19.07
N THR A 40 -1.97 -10.23 19.89
CA THR A 40 -3.37 -10.61 20.13
C THR A 40 -4.20 -10.61 18.85
N ALA A 41 -4.07 -9.57 18.01
CA ALA A 41 -4.80 -9.46 16.75
C ALA A 41 -4.34 -10.53 15.75
N ILE A 42 -3.04 -10.80 15.67
CA ILE A 42 -2.49 -11.84 14.79
C ILE A 42 -2.97 -13.24 15.23
N ASN A 43 -2.99 -13.52 16.54
CA ASN A 43 -3.52 -14.78 17.07
C ASN A 43 -5.02 -14.95 16.75
N ASP A 44 -5.83 -13.89 16.90
CA ASP A 44 -7.25 -13.94 16.54
C ASP A 44 -7.43 -14.30 15.05
N PHE A 45 -6.72 -13.59 14.15
CA PHE A 45 -6.76 -13.85 12.71
C PHE A 45 -6.14 -15.20 12.30
N ALA A 46 -5.23 -15.75 13.11
CA ALA A 46 -4.67 -17.08 12.90
C ALA A 46 -5.64 -18.20 13.35
N SER A 47 -6.51 -17.91 14.32
CA SER A 47 -7.45 -18.90 14.88
C SER A 47 -8.71 -19.10 14.03
N LYS A 48 -9.08 -18.09 13.24
CA LYS A 48 -10.29 -18.09 12.42
C LYS A 48 -10.08 -17.27 11.16
N GLU A 49 -10.55 -17.80 10.03
CA GLU A 49 -10.55 -17.07 8.77
C GLU A 49 -11.51 -15.86 8.83
N ARG A 50 -10.99 -14.71 8.40
CA ARG A 50 -11.68 -13.42 8.30
C ARG A 50 -11.92 -13.04 6.85
N ASP A 51 -12.78 -12.06 6.61
CA ASP A 51 -12.99 -11.55 5.26
C ASP A 51 -11.69 -10.95 4.68
N VAL A 52 -11.52 -10.98 3.36
CA VAL A 52 -10.31 -10.49 2.68
C VAL A 52 -10.04 -9.01 2.98
N VAL A 53 -11.08 -8.19 3.20
CA VAL A 53 -10.93 -6.78 3.56
C VAL A 53 -10.40 -6.61 4.98
N GLU A 54 -10.90 -7.40 5.93
CA GLU A 54 -10.38 -7.41 7.31
C GLU A 54 -8.92 -7.86 7.34
N GLN A 55 -8.59 -8.92 6.59
CA GLN A 55 -7.22 -9.43 6.46
C GLN A 55 -6.29 -8.36 5.85
N ALA A 56 -6.74 -7.67 4.80
CA ALA A 56 -5.99 -6.61 4.17
C ALA A 56 -5.73 -5.43 5.11
N ALA A 57 -6.73 -5.05 5.92
CA ALA A 57 -6.59 -3.98 6.91
C ALA A 57 -5.53 -4.33 7.96
N LEU A 58 -5.60 -5.52 8.57
CA LEU A 58 -4.60 -5.95 9.55
C LEU A 58 -3.21 -6.03 8.91
N MET A 59 -3.09 -6.67 7.74
CA MET A 59 -1.82 -6.78 7.02
C MET A 59 -1.21 -5.40 6.74
N TRP A 60 -2.02 -4.46 6.25
CA TRP A 60 -1.59 -3.10 6.00
C TRP A 60 -1.06 -2.44 7.27
N LYS A 61 -1.78 -2.58 8.39
CA LYS A 61 -1.40 -2.04 9.71
C LYS A 61 -0.05 -2.58 10.16
N LEU A 62 0.18 -3.89 10.04
CA LEU A 62 1.45 -4.53 10.43
C LEU A 62 2.62 -4.00 9.59
N ILE A 63 2.47 -3.97 8.27
CA ILE A 63 3.51 -3.47 7.35
C ILE A 63 3.83 -2.00 7.65
N HIS A 64 2.79 -1.16 7.80
CA HIS A 64 2.98 0.28 7.96
C HIS A 64 3.48 0.68 9.35
N HIS A 65 3.18 -0.12 10.38
CA HIS A 65 3.82 0.01 11.68
C HIS A 65 5.34 -0.18 11.56
N VAL A 66 5.79 -1.22 10.85
CA VAL A 66 7.21 -1.47 10.63
C VAL A 66 7.85 -0.38 9.76
N ILE A 67 7.16 0.09 8.71
CA ILE A 67 7.62 1.23 7.90
C ILE A 67 7.81 2.47 8.77
N HIS A 68 6.89 2.76 9.71
CA HIS A 68 7.02 3.89 10.61
C HIS A 68 8.26 3.75 11.52
N LYS A 69 8.49 2.55 12.07
CA LYS A 69 9.71 2.24 12.85
C LYS A 69 10.98 2.49 12.01
N TYR A 70 11.00 2.03 10.76
CA TYR A 70 12.14 2.27 9.87
C TYR A 70 12.34 3.74 9.53
N ARG A 71 11.25 4.50 9.32
CA ARG A 71 11.33 5.95 9.06
C ARG A 71 11.94 6.70 10.24
N ARG A 72 11.65 6.30 11.47
CA ARG A 72 12.23 6.91 12.67
C ARG A 72 13.70 6.55 12.88
N ASN A 73 14.09 5.33 12.54
CA ASN A 73 15.42 4.81 12.82
C ASN A 73 16.43 5.02 11.68
N ASN A 74 15.95 5.35 10.47
CA ASN A 74 16.78 5.54 9.29
C ASN A 74 16.40 6.87 8.61
N PRO A 75 16.80 8.02 9.17
CA PRO A 75 16.42 9.33 8.64
C PRO A 75 16.95 9.58 7.23
N ASP A 76 18.01 8.87 6.82
CA ASP A 76 18.59 9.00 5.49
C ASP A 76 17.82 8.24 4.40
N TRP A 77 16.93 7.33 4.78
CA TRP A 77 16.11 6.59 3.82
C TRP A 77 15.01 7.46 3.22
N GLN A 78 14.72 7.25 1.93
CA GLN A 78 13.62 7.93 1.26
C GLN A 78 12.32 7.13 1.41
N PHE A 79 11.27 7.81 1.88
CA PHE A 79 9.93 7.25 1.98
C PHE A 79 9.00 8.01 1.05
N VAL A 80 8.40 7.29 0.11
CA VAL A 80 7.48 7.85 -0.89
C VAL A 80 6.08 7.27 -0.71
N ARG A 81 5.05 8.09 -0.89
CA ARG A 81 3.67 7.61 -1.00
C ARG A 81 3.36 7.30 -2.46
N HIS A 82 2.65 6.20 -2.68
CA HIS A 82 2.19 5.77 -3.99
C HIS A 82 1.29 6.84 -4.63
N GLU A 83 0.48 7.52 -3.84
CA GLU A 83 -0.44 8.57 -4.30
C GLU A 83 0.31 9.79 -4.83
N ASP A 84 1.40 10.21 -4.17
CA ASP A 84 2.21 11.35 -4.60
C ASP A 84 2.93 11.02 -5.93
N LEU A 85 3.54 9.83 -6.02
CA LEU A 85 4.19 9.36 -7.25
C LEU A 85 3.19 9.20 -8.41
N SER A 86 1.95 8.85 -8.12
CA SER A 86 0.92 8.70 -9.16
C SER A 86 0.41 10.05 -9.66
N ARG A 87 0.44 11.10 -8.83
CA ARG A 87 0.04 12.45 -9.22
C ARG A 87 1.12 13.14 -10.05
N GLU A 88 2.37 13.04 -9.61
CA GLU A 88 3.51 13.72 -10.23
C GLU A 88 4.62 12.71 -10.58
N PRO A 89 4.36 11.73 -11.47
CA PRO A 89 5.29 10.62 -11.73
C PRO A 89 6.65 11.10 -12.24
N GLY A 90 6.68 12.05 -13.18
CA GLY A 90 7.93 12.58 -13.70
C GLY A 90 8.80 13.25 -12.62
N ALA A 91 8.19 14.03 -11.74
CA ALA A 91 8.92 14.70 -10.66
C ALA A 91 9.34 13.73 -9.55
N GLY A 92 8.42 12.85 -9.13
CA GLY A 92 8.68 11.88 -8.08
C GLY A 92 9.78 10.87 -8.44
N PHE A 93 9.78 10.34 -9.67
CA PHE A 93 10.84 9.43 -10.10
C PHE A 93 12.18 10.13 -10.30
N ARG A 94 12.20 11.39 -10.75
CA ARG A 94 13.43 12.19 -10.80
C ARG A 94 14.04 12.34 -9.41
N GLU A 95 13.25 12.70 -8.40
CA GLU A 95 13.72 12.85 -7.01
C GLU A 95 14.27 11.51 -6.46
N ILE A 96 13.60 10.39 -6.75
CA ILE A 96 14.10 9.06 -6.37
C ILE A 96 15.45 8.78 -7.02
N CYS A 97 15.56 9.02 -8.33
CA CYS A 97 16.80 8.82 -9.07
C CYS A 97 17.94 9.67 -8.52
N GLU A 98 17.71 10.96 -8.27
CA GLU A 98 18.69 11.88 -7.68
C GLU A 98 19.17 11.41 -6.30
N ARG A 99 18.25 10.94 -5.44
CA ARG A 99 18.60 10.42 -4.10
C ARG A 99 19.46 9.15 -4.15
N LEU A 100 19.27 8.34 -5.20
CA LEU A 100 19.96 7.07 -5.39
C LEU A 100 21.22 7.19 -6.26
N ASP A 101 21.58 8.40 -6.69
CA ASP A 101 22.68 8.66 -7.63
C ASP A 101 22.52 7.88 -8.95
N ILE A 102 21.27 7.82 -9.44
CA ILE A 102 20.88 7.20 -10.71
C ILE A 102 20.55 8.32 -11.71
N GLU A 103 21.09 8.24 -12.92
CA GLU A 103 20.77 9.20 -13.98
C GLU A 103 19.29 9.12 -14.39
N PHE A 104 18.57 10.23 -14.26
CA PHE A 104 17.21 10.39 -14.78
C PHE A 104 17.23 10.93 -16.21
N SER A 105 17.61 10.06 -17.15
CA SER A 105 17.74 10.42 -18.57
C SER A 105 16.39 10.70 -19.25
N ASP A 106 16.42 11.31 -20.43
CA ASP A 106 15.22 11.52 -21.24
C ASP A 106 14.47 10.22 -21.55
N TYR A 107 15.20 9.13 -21.78
CA TYR A 107 14.61 7.82 -21.97
C TYR A 107 13.81 7.36 -20.74
N VAL A 108 14.37 7.50 -19.53
CA VAL A 108 13.67 7.13 -18.29
C VAL A 108 12.43 8.01 -18.09
N ARG A 109 12.57 9.33 -18.31
CA ARG A 109 11.47 10.28 -18.25
C ARG A 109 10.32 9.89 -19.19
N GLU A 110 10.63 9.53 -20.43
CA GLU A 110 9.65 9.09 -21.42
C GLU A 110 8.94 7.80 -20.99
N GLN A 111 9.66 6.81 -20.48
CA GLN A 111 9.06 5.56 -20.00
C GLN A 111 8.14 5.77 -18.78
N VAL A 112 8.53 6.66 -17.87
CA VAL A 112 7.68 7.04 -16.73
C VAL A 112 6.38 7.67 -17.24
N ILE A 113 6.48 8.68 -18.12
CA ILE A 113 5.29 9.37 -18.68
C ILE A 113 4.40 8.39 -19.46
N GLU A 114 4.98 7.57 -20.33
CA GLU A 114 4.24 6.62 -21.16
C GLU A 114 3.48 5.59 -20.30
N SER A 115 4.09 5.11 -19.21
CA SER A 115 3.48 4.12 -18.32
C SER A 115 2.45 4.72 -17.35
N SER A 116 2.48 6.03 -17.10
CA SER A 116 1.61 6.70 -16.14
C SER A 116 0.49 7.55 -16.77
N HIS A 117 0.48 7.67 -18.10
CA HIS A 117 -0.37 8.59 -18.88
C HIS A 117 -1.88 8.36 -18.68
N ALA A 118 -2.67 9.44 -18.71
CA ALA A 118 -4.14 9.41 -18.53
C ALA A 118 -4.91 8.64 -19.63
N ASN A 119 -4.27 8.38 -20.78
CA ASN A 119 -4.87 7.57 -21.86
C ASN A 119 -4.72 6.06 -21.62
N ASN A 120 -3.94 5.65 -20.62
CA ASN A 120 -3.83 4.26 -20.25
C ASN A 120 -5.06 3.81 -19.45
N PRO A 121 -5.31 2.50 -19.33
CA PRO A 121 -6.41 2.01 -18.51
C PRO A 121 -6.23 2.38 -17.03
N ALA A 122 -7.26 2.97 -16.41
CA ALA A 122 -7.27 3.20 -14.97
C ALA A 122 -7.32 1.90 -14.17
N ASN A 123 -8.02 0.90 -14.71
CA ASN A 123 -8.23 -0.42 -14.10
C ASN A 123 -7.47 -1.50 -14.85
N ALA A 124 -6.99 -2.50 -14.11
CA ALA A 124 -6.49 -3.72 -14.72
C ALA A 124 -7.67 -4.53 -15.29
N PRO A 125 -7.52 -5.16 -16.47
CA PRO A 125 -8.51 -6.11 -16.97
C PRO A 125 -8.73 -7.24 -15.96
N GLU A 126 -9.94 -7.81 -16.00
CA GLU A 126 -10.29 -8.95 -15.16
C GLU A 126 -9.32 -10.13 -15.38
N GLY A 127 -8.96 -10.82 -14.31
CA GLY A 127 -7.99 -11.92 -14.34
C GLY A 127 -6.53 -11.51 -14.56
N THR A 128 -6.22 -10.22 -14.74
CA THR A 128 -4.85 -9.74 -14.97
C THR A 128 -4.21 -9.22 -13.69
N VAL A 129 -3.14 -9.87 -13.24
CA VAL A 129 -2.39 -9.48 -12.04
C VAL A 129 -1.49 -8.27 -12.32
N HIS A 130 -0.73 -8.32 -13.42
CA HIS A 130 0.27 -7.30 -13.77
C HIS A 130 -0.16 -6.47 -14.97
N VAL A 131 -0.31 -5.16 -14.76
CA VAL A 131 -0.53 -4.19 -15.83
C VAL A 131 0.43 -3.03 -15.56
N ILE A 132 1.41 -2.87 -16.46
CA ILE A 132 2.51 -1.93 -16.29
C ILE A 132 2.10 -0.51 -16.69
N LYS A 133 1.24 -0.36 -17.70
CA LYS A 133 0.74 0.93 -18.18
C LYS A 133 -0.64 1.25 -17.59
N ARG A 134 -0.76 2.34 -16.83
CA ARG A 134 -2.01 2.75 -16.19
C ARG A 134 -2.18 4.26 -16.20
N ASP A 135 -3.43 4.71 -16.20
CA ASP A 135 -3.73 6.06 -15.75
C ASP A 135 -3.47 6.10 -14.25
N SER A 136 -2.29 6.58 -13.88
CA SER A 136 -1.80 6.58 -12.50
C SER A 136 -2.67 7.45 -11.59
N VAL A 137 -3.14 8.60 -12.08
CA VAL A 137 -3.98 9.54 -11.33
C VAL A 137 -5.38 8.96 -11.10
N ALA A 138 -6.00 8.37 -12.12
CA ALA A 138 -7.29 7.72 -11.92
C ALA A 138 -7.17 6.48 -11.03
N ASN A 139 -6.06 5.73 -11.15
CA ASN A 139 -5.87 4.47 -10.43
C ASN A 139 -5.92 4.61 -8.91
N ILE A 140 -5.39 5.71 -8.37
CA ILE A 140 -5.35 5.93 -6.91
C ILE A 140 -6.73 6.14 -6.28
N PHE A 141 -7.77 6.40 -7.08
CA PHE A 141 -9.15 6.57 -6.61
C PHE A 141 -10.07 5.37 -6.89
N ASN A 142 -9.62 4.35 -7.61
CA ASN A 142 -10.46 3.20 -8.01
C ASN A 142 -11.11 2.46 -6.82
N TRP A 143 -10.49 2.51 -5.64
CA TRP A 143 -11.04 1.88 -4.45
C TRP A 143 -12.36 2.51 -4.01
N LYS A 144 -12.61 3.80 -4.33
CA LYS A 144 -13.86 4.51 -4.00
C LYS A 144 -15.08 3.92 -4.70
N SER A 145 -14.90 3.31 -5.87
CA SER A 145 -15.98 2.59 -6.58
C SER A 145 -15.96 1.08 -6.34
N SER A 146 -14.82 0.51 -5.95
CA SER A 146 -14.62 -0.93 -5.78
C SER A 146 -14.98 -1.45 -4.38
N LEU A 147 -14.96 -0.57 -3.38
CA LEU A 147 -15.31 -0.87 -2.01
C LEU A 147 -16.65 -0.22 -1.65
N ASN A 148 -17.46 -0.93 -0.87
CA ASN A 148 -18.68 -0.35 -0.32
C ASN A 148 -18.37 0.46 0.95
N ALA A 149 -19.33 1.26 1.39
CA ALA A 149 -19.15 2.14 2.56
C ALA A 149 -18.88 1.38 3.87
N ALA A 150 -19.40 0.15 4.03
CA ALA A 150 -19.11 -0.65 5.21
C ALA A 150 -17.66 -1.16 5.19
N GLU A 151 -17.17 -1.61 4.04
CA GLU A 151 -15.78 -2.02 3.86
C GLU A 151 -14.80 -0.89 4.12
N ILE A 152 -15.08 0.32 3.59
CA ILE A 152 -14.24 1.50 3.85
C ILE A 152 -14.18 1.81 5.34
N ARG A 153 -15.31 1.73 6.06
CA ARG A 153 -15.34 1.89 7.52
C ARG A 153 -14.53 0.81 8.24
N THR A 154 -14.75 -0.46 7.91
CA THR A 154 -13.98 -1.58 8.47
C THR A 154 -12.48 -1.38 8.30
N ILE A 155 -12.04 -0.94 7.12
CA ILE A 155 -10.64 -0.66 6.85
C ILE A 155 -10.18 0.50 7.74
N ARG A 156 -10.87 1.64 7.71
CA ARG A 156 -10.49 2.85 8.45
C ARG A 156 -10.38 2.60 9.94
N ASP A 157 -11.38 1.96 10.54
CA ASP A 157 -11.39 1.62 11.96
C ASP A 157 -10.26 0.65 12.31
N GLY A 158 -10.02 -0.35 11.45
CA GLY A 158 -8.98 -1.34 11.64
C GLY A 158 -7.55 -0.78 11.60
N VAL A 159 -7.32 0.31 10.84
CA VAL A 159 -5.98 0.88 10.63
C VAL A 159 -5.73 2.22 11.31
N ALA A 160 -6.75 2.86 11.91
CA ALA A 160 -6.71 4.24 12.42
C ALA A 160 -5.42 4.61 13.16
N GLU A 161 -5.07 3.82 14.18
CA GLU A 161 -3.87 4.02 15.03
C GLU A 161 -2.54 4.15 14.25
N VAL A 162 -2.47 3.56 13.06
CA VAL A 162 -1.27 3.59 12.21
C VAL A 162 -1.47 4.49 10.99
N SER A 163 -2.68 4.57 10.42
CA SER A 163 -2.92 5.36 9.21
C SER A 163 -2.77 6.85 9.41
N GLU A 164 -3.10 7.37 10.59
CA GLU A 164 -2.97 8.78 10.95
C GLU A 164 -1.51 9.28 10.88
N LEU A 165 -0.53 8.37 10.91
CA LEU A 165 0.90 8.69 10.75
C LEU A 165 1.30 9.01 9.30
N PHE A 166 0.40 8.79 8.34
CA PHE A 166 0.66 8.83 6.90
C PHE A 166 -0.43 9.53 6.08
N TYR A 167 -1.68 9.55 6.57
CA TYR A 167 -2.86 10.04 5.86
C TYR A 167 -3.73 10.87 6.80
N ALA A 168 -4.31 11.94 6.25
CA ALA A 168 -5.30 12.78 6.93
C ALA A 168 -6.72 12.27 6.67
N ASP A 169 -7.70 12.83 7.38
CA ASP A 169 -9.11 12.48 7.19
C ASP A 169 -9.62 12.80 5.78
N GLU A 170 -9.07 13.84 5.14
CA GLU A 170 -9.41 14.22 3.76
C GLU A 170 -8.91 13.21 2.70
N ASP A 171 -7.98 12.33 3.05
CA ASP A 171 -7.46 11.30 2.13
C ASP A 171 -8.45 10.13 1.93
N TRP A 172 -9.49 10.02 2.78
CA TRP A 172 -10.50 8.95 2.77
C TRP A 172 -11.70 9.20 1.85
#